data_AF-M5TV40-F1
#
_entry.id   AF-M5TV40-F1
#
_cell.length_a   1.000
_cell.length_b   1.000
_cell.length_c   1.000
_cell.angle_alpha   90.00
_cell.angle_beta   90.00
_cell.angle_gamma   90.00
#
_symmetry.space_group_name_H-M   'P 1'
#
loop_
_entity.id
_entity.type
_entity.pdbx_description
1 polymer ?
#
loop_
_entity_poly.entity_id
_entity_poly.type
_entity_poly.pdbx_seq_one_letter_code
_entity_poly.pdbx_strand_id
1 'polypeptide(L)'
;MSKTRNEKPANHENGPVTNQAEKMGVPNKVLSLIQREDYVAAHEALRTLPRSLVVSQAMGVCVIRIGNAAEAVDLFRTMSVVPGTTVLKPEADDSLKVNYATALMMNGSPSGALDLLDELEDPCHPMALEIRAAIRKWANGLAFWRRWDWKLNRIDPPRCSVPFDFTPGVFPFEVPRMADKPVTTPVTSDTIETADSTVAC
;
A
#
# COMPACT_ATOMS: atom_id res chain seq x y z
N MET A 1 -53.96 14.76 28.55
CA MET A 1 -53.41 15.37 27.32
C MET A 1 -51.90 15.27 27.39
N SER A 2 -51.33 14.17 26.89
CA SER A 2 -49.89 13.89 26.96
C SER A 2 -49.27 14.21 25.60
N LYS A 3 -48.40 15.23 25.55
CA LYS A 3 -47.67 15.64 24.35
C LYS A 3 -46.55 14.65 24.09
N THR A 4 -46.63 13.89 23.00
CA THR A 4 -45.53 13.11 22.45
C THR A 4 -44.50 14.06 21.83
N ARG A 5 -43.26 13.98 22.33
CA ARG A 5 -42.09 14.72 21.84
C ARG A 5 -41.56 13.98 20.63
N ASN A 6 -41.63 14.62 19.46
CA ASN A 6 -41.06 14.12 18.21
C ASN A 6 -39.52 14.29 18.29
N GLU A 7 -38.80 13.18 18.46
CA GLU A 7 -37.34 13.17 18.32
C GLU A 7 -36.98 13.10 16.84
N LYS A 8 -36.33 14.17 16.38
CA LYS A 8 -35.74 14.28 15.05
C LYS A 8 -34.49 13.40 15.01
N PRO A 9 -34.33 12.46 14.07
CA PRO A 9 -33.14 11.61 14.02
C PRO A 9 -31.92 12.46 13.68
N ALA A 10 -30.87 12.30 14.48
CA ALA A 10 -29.58 12.92 14.31
C ALA A 10 -28.94 12.42 13.00
N ASN A 11 -28.60 13.37 12.12
CA ASN A 11 -27.74 13.13 10.98
C ASN A 11 -26.38 12.69 11.51
N HIS A 12 -25.99 11.44 11.28
CA HIS A 12 -24.61 11.00 11.47
C HIS A 12 -23.74 11.73 10.46
N GLU A 13 -23.04 12.77 10.91
CA GLU A 13 -22.02 13.47 10.14
C GLU A 13 -20.90 12.48 9.80
N ASN A 14 -20.79 12.15 8.51
CA ASN A 14 -19.63 11.47 7.96
C ASN A 14 -18.41 12.40 8.15
N GLY A 15 -17.52 12.01 9.07
CA GLY A 15 -16.44 12.84 9.62
C GLY A 15 -15.26 13.16 8.68
N PRO A 16 -14.12 13.59 9.26
CA PRO A 16 -13.06 14.40 8.64
C PRO A 16 -12.28 13.78 7.46
N VAL A 17 -12.37 12.47 7.25
CA VAL A 17 -11.54 11.71 6.29
C VAL A 17 -11.84 12.10 4.83
N THR A 18 -13.11 12.20 4.49
CA THR A 18 -13.59 12.56 3.13
C THR A 18 -13.06 13.94 2.70
N ASN A 19 -12.95 14.87 3.65
CA ASN A 19 -12.52 16.23 3.38
C ASN A 19 -11.03 16.34 3.00
N GLN A 20 -10.18 15.37 3.33
CA GLN A 20 -8.75 15.45 3.04
C GLN A 20 -8.44 14.99 1.62
N ALA A 21 -8.99 13.85 1.19
CA ALA A 21 -8.81 13.34 -0.16
C ALA A 21 -9.37 14.29 -1.23
N GLU A 22 -10.54 14.89 -0.98
CA GLU A 22 -11.11 15.91 -1.87
C GLU A 22 -10.22 17.15 -1.99
N LYS A 23 -9.64 17.62 -0.88
CA LYS A 23 -8.65 18.71 -0.90
C LYS A 23 -7.41 18.39 -1.72
N MET A 24 -7.05 17.11 -1.81
CA MET A 24 -5.94 16.62 -2.63
C MET A 24 -6.35 16.32 -4.09
N GLY A 25 -7.58 16.68 -4.47
CA GLY A 25 -8.08 16.56 -5.84
C GLY A 25 -8.63 15.18 -6.19
N VAL A 26 -8.94 14.33 -5.20
CA VAL A 26 -9.51 13.00 -5.41
C VAL A 26 -11.01 13.01 -5.10
N PRO A 27 -11.90 12.89 -6.09
CA PRO A 27 -13.34 12.96 -5.87
C PRO A 27 -13.89 11.76 -5.07
N ASN A 28 -14.95 11.97 -4.29
CA ASN A 28 -15.65 10.90 -3.55
C ASN A 28 -16.08 9.71 -4.41
N LYS A 29 -16.41 9.95 -5.69
CA LYS A 29 -16.71 8.86 -6.62
C LYS A 29 -15.53 7.88 -6.72
N VAL A 30 -14.30 8.38 -6.84
CA VAL A 30 -13.10 7.54 -6.89
C VAL A 30 -12.90 6.79 -5.57
N LEU A 31 -13.07 7.48 -4.44
CA LEU A 31 -12.97 6.83 -3.12
C LEU A 31 -13.98 5.70 -2.97
N SER A 32 -15.22 5.90 -3.44
CA SER A 32 -16.26 4.86 -3.40
C SER A 32 -15.92 3.64 -4.28
N LEU A 33 -15.21 3.85 -5.39
CA LEU A 33 -14.77 2.75 -6.27
C LEU A 33 -13.63 1.98 -5.61
N ILE A 34 -12.66 2.68 -5.03
CA ILE A 34 -11.55 2.09 -4.28
C ILE A 34 -12.07 1.26 -3.09
N GLN A 35 -13.06 1.77 -2.35
CA GLN A 35 -13.69 1.07 -1.22
C GLN A 35 -14.40 -0.22 -1.62
N ARG A 36 -14.92 -0.27 -2.86
CA ARG A 36 -15.56 -1.46 -3.43
C ARG A 36 -14.57 -2.38 -4.13
N GLU A 37 -13.27 -2.07 -4.04
CA GLU A 37 -12.19 -2.78 -4.72
C GLU A 37 -12.33 -2.81 -6.25
N ASP A 38 -13.11 -1.88 -6.82
CA ASP A 38 -13.25 -1.70 -8.26
C ASP A 38 -12.09 -0.84 -8.79
N TYR A 39 -10.89 -1.41 -8.74
CA TYR A 39 -9.65 -0.71 -9.09
C TYR A 39 -9.57 -0.37 -10.57
N VAL A 40 -10.24 -1.13 -11.45
CA VAL A 40 -10.32 -0.84 -12.88
C VAL A 40 -11.13 0.44 -13.11
N ALA A 41 -12.34 0.54 -12.56
CA ALA A 41 -13.14 1.75 -12.70
C ALA A 41 -12.51 2.95 -11.97
N ALA A 42 -11.87 2.73 -10.82
CA ALA A 42 -11.14 3.77 -10.10
C ALA A 42 -9.97 4.32 -10.92
N HIS A 43 -9.18 3.44 -11.55
CA HIS A 43 -8.09 3.82 -12.43
C HIS A 43 -8.60 4.64 -13.63
N GLU A 44 -9.64 4.19 -14.32
CA GLU A 44 -10.24 4.92 -15.44
C GLU A 44 -10.77 6.30 -15.01
N ALA A 45 -11.43 6.39 -13.85
CA ALA A 45 -11.88 7.67 -13.31
C ALA A 45 -10.71 8.61 -13.00
N LEU A 46 -9.64 8.12 -12.38
CA LEU A 46 -8.43 8.89 -12.07
C LEU A 46 -7.72 9.42 -13.33
N ARG A 47 -7.73 8.67 -14.44
CA ARG A 47 -7.13 9.09 -15.73
C ARG A 47 -7.78 10.36 -16.30
N THR A 48 -9.03 10.64 -15.94
CA THR A 48 -9.77 11.82 -16.41
C THR A 48 -9.49 13.08 -15.59
N LEU A 49 -8.80 12.94 -14.44
CA LEU A 49 -8.51 14.06 -13.55
C LEU A 49 -7.24 14.82 -13.99
N PRO A 50 -7.11 16.11 -13.62
CA PRO A 50 -5.85 16.83 -13.78
C PRO A 50 -4.68 16.08 -13.14
N ARG A 51 -3.54 16.05 -13.83
CA ARG A 51 -2.34 15.35 -13.35
C ARG A 51 -1.76 16.05 -12.12
N SER A 52 -1.77 15.36 -11.00
CA SER A 52 -1.04 15.70 -9.78
C SER A 52 -0.25 14.48 -9.29
N LEU A 53 0.70 14.69 -8.38
CA LEU A 53 1.45 13.59 -7.77
C LEU A 53 0.51 12.63 -7.04
N VAL A 54 -0.44 13.15 -6.26
CA VAL A 54 -1.44 12.35 -5.52
C VAL A 54 -2.28 11.49 -6.46
N VAL A 55 -2.82 12.08 -7.53
CA VAL A 55 -3.62 11.35 -8.54
C VAL A 55 -2.78 10.26 -9.22
N SER A 56 -1.52 10.57 -9.55
CA SER A 56 -0.63 9.64 -10.23
C SER A 56 -0.19 8.48 -9.31
N GLN A 57 0.07 8.75 -8.03
CA GLN A 57 0.32 7.71 -7.03
C GLN A 57 -0.91 6.81 -6.85
N ALA A 58 -2.11 7.40 -6.70
CA ALA A 58 -3.35 6.61 -6.58
C ALA A 58 -3.62 5.75 -7.81
N MET A 59 -3.32 6.25 -9.00
CA MET A 59 -3.37 5.46 -10.23
C MET A 59 -2.40 4.27 -10.15
N GLY A 60 -1.14 4.52 -9.78
CA GLY A 60 -0.15 3.45 -9.63
C GLY A 60 -0.59 2.36 -8.65
N VAL A 61 -1.20 2.75 -7.51
CA VAL A 61 -1.78 1.80 -6.54
C VAL A 61 -2.95 1.01 -7.12
N CYS A 62 -3.80 1.62 -7.94
CA CYS A 62 -4.85 0.87 -8.64
C CYS A 62 -4.23 -0.14 -9.63
N VAL A 63 -3.22 0.26 -10.38
CA VAL A 63 -2.55 -0.59 -11.39
C VAL A 63 -1.88 -1.81 -10.76
N ILE A 64 -1.17 -1.67 -9.63
CA ILE A 64 -0.63 -2.84 -8.91
C ILE A 64 -1.74 -3.76 -8.40
N ARG A 65 -2.87 -3.20 -7.90
CA ARG A 65 -4.00 -4.00 -7.39
C ARG A 65 -4.80 -4.70 -8.48
N ILE A 66 -4.77 -4.18 -9.72
CA ILE A 66 -5.26 -4.87 -10.92
C ILE A 66 -4.34 -6.05 -11.31
N GLY A 67 -3.09 -6.04 -10.83
CA GLY A 67 -2.08 -7.06 -11.14
C GLY A 67 -1.16 -6.69 -12.30
N ASN A 68 -1.24 -5.46 -12.83
CA ASN A 68 -0.36 -5.02 -13.92
C ASN A 68 0.95 -4.41 -13.38
N ALA A 69 1.82 -5.25 -12.82
CA ALA A 69 3.04 -4.81 -12.16
C ALA A 69 4.00 -4.03 -13.10
N ALA A 70 4.07 -4.41 -14.38
CA ALA A 70 4.95 -3.76 -15.36
C ALA A 70 4.55 -2.29 -15.60
N GLU A 71 3.26 -2.02 -15.84
CA GLU A 71 2.77 -0.65 -16.01
C GLU A 71 2.96 0.18 -14.74
N ALA A 72 2.77 -0.43 -13.57
CA ALA A 72 3.01 0.25 -12.30
C ALA A 72 4.48 0.64 -12.11
N VAL A 73 5.43 -0.23 -12.46
CA VAL A 73 6.87 0.07 -12.43
C VAL A 73 7.18 1.30 -13.28
N ASP A 74 6.62 1.39 -14.48
CA ASP A 74 6.84 2.54 -15.36
C ASP A 74 6.27 3.82 -14.75
N LEU A 75 5.02 3.79 -14.27
CA LEU A 75 4.39 4.94 -13.61
C LEU A 75 5.21 5.42 -12.41
N PHE A 76 5.55 4.53 -11.49
CA PHE A 76 6.30 4.89 -10.28
C PHE A 76 7.71 5.37 -10.59
N ARG A 77 8.39 4.79 -11.59
CA ARG A 77 9.69 5.27 -12.06
C ARG A 77 9.63 6.72 -12.52
N THR A 78 8.63 7.10 -13.31
CA THR A 78 8.52 8.50 -13.79
C THR A 78 8.35 9.51 -12.64
N MET A 79 7.69 9.09 -11.56
CA MET A 79 7.46 9.92 -10.38
C MET A 79 8.69 9.97 -9.48
N SER A 80 9.37 8.84 -9.27
CA SER A 80 10.42 8.67 -8.25
C SER A 80 11.86 8.84 -8.74
N VAL A 81 12.13 8.71 -10.04
CA VAL A 81 13.50 8.69 -10.58
C VAL A 81 13.75 9.92 -11.46
N VAL A 82 14.96 10.49 -11.38
CA VAL A 82 15.38 11.60 -12.27
C VAL A 82 15.46 11.07 -13.71
N PRO A 83 14.80 11.71 -14.70
CA PRO A 83 14.76 11.23 -16.07
C PRO A 83 16.15 10.95 -16.65
N GLY A 84 16.32 9.78 -17.28
CA GLY A 84 17.59 9.35 -17.87
C GLY A 84 18.62 8.78 -16.88
N THR A 85 18.25 8.62 -15.62
CA THR A 85 19.13 8.08 -14.57
C THR A 85 18.48 6.92 -13.82
N THR A 86 19.20 6.35 -12.86
CA THR A 86 18.67 5.44 -11.82
C THR A 86 18.61 6.10 -10.45
N VAL A 87 18.81 7.42 -10.38
CA VAL A 87 18.88 8.19 -9.13
C VAL A 87 17.48 8.60 -8.70
N LEU A 88 17.14 8.31 -7.44
CA LEU A 88 15.88 8.74 -6.86
C LEU A 88 15.85 10.25 -6.68
N LYS A 89 14.66 10.81 -6.88
CA LYS A 89 14.37 12.20 -6.57
C LYS A 89 14.37 12.38 -5.04
N PRO A 90 15.09 13.37 -4.50
CA PRO A 90 15.16 13.59 -3.06
C PRO A 90 13.80 13.93 -2.44
N GLU A 91 12.88 14.49 -3.22
CA GLU A 91 11.51 14.82 -2.79
C GLU A 91 10.52 13.63 -2.83
N ALA A 92 10.97 12.43 -3.24
CA ALA A 92 10.11 11.26 -3.27
C ALA A 92 9.78 10.81 -1.83
N ASP A 93 8.51 10.92 -1.45
CA ASP A 93 8.04 10.45 -0.16
C ASP A 93 8.16 8.91 -0.01
N ASP A 94 8.18 8.46 1.24
CA ASP A 94 8.32 7.02 1.54
C ASP A 94 7.14 6.20 1.03
N SER A 95 5.94 6.77 0.92
CA SER A 95 4.77 6.06 0.36
C SER A 95 4.97 5.76 -1.13
N LEU A 96 5.51 6.69 -1.89
CA LEU A 96 5.87 6.55 -3.29
C LEU A 96 6.97 5.50 -3.46
N LYS A 97 8.03 5.56 -2.63
CA LYS A 97 9.11 4.58 -2.64
C LYS A 97 8.57 3.17 -2.33
N VAL A 98 7.81 3.00 -1.25
CA VAL A 98 7.20 1.72 -0.89
C VAL A 98 6.31 1.16 -2.00
N ASN A 99 5.51 2.01 -2.65
CA ASN A 99 4.67 1.60 -3.77
C ASN A 99 5.49 1.15 -4.98
N TYR A 100 6.58 1.86 -5.27
CA TYR A 100 7.49 1.46 -6.34
C TYR A 100 8.22 0.14 -6.02
N ALA A 101 8.66 -0.05 -4.77
CA ALA A 101 9.24 -1.31 -4.31
C ALA A 101 8.24 -2.47 -4.43
N THR A 102 6.97 -2.24 -4.10
CA THR A 102 5.88 -3.21 -4.27
C THR A 102 5.76 -3.61 -5.75
N ALA A 103 5.72 -2.64 -6.66
CA ALA A 103 5.64 -2.89 -8.09
C ALA A 103 6.86 -3.67 -8.62
N LEU A 104 8.09 -3.30 -8.20
CA LEU A 104 9.31 -4.01 -8.57
C LEU A 104 9.30 -5.47 -8.08
N MET A 105 8.92 -5.71 -6.84
CA MET A 105 8.79 -7.07 -6.28
C MET A 105 7.79 -7.90 -7.10
N MET A 106 6.61 -7.34 -7.39
CA MET A 106 5.58 -8.02 -8.19
C MET A 106 6.00 -8.26 -9.65
N ASN A 107 6.83 -7.36 -10.21
CA ASN A 107 7.37 -7.48 -11.56
C ASN A 107 8.60 -8.42 -11.64
N GLY A 108 8.96 -9.10 -10.55
CA GLY A 108 10.05 -10.07 -10.52
C GLY A 108 11.43 -9.46 -10.31
N SER A 109 11.52 -8.28 -9.71
CA SER A 109 12.77 -7.58 -9.35
C SER A 109 12.88 -7.32 -7.84
N PRO A 110 12.94 -8.36 -6.99
CA PRO A 110 13.07 -8.19 -5.54
C PRO A 110 14.37 -7.50 -5.12
N SER A 111 15.46 -7.61 -5.90
CA SER A 111 16.70 -6.88 -5.62
C SER A 111 16.47 -5.37 -5.63
N GLY A 112 15.93 -4.84 -6.73
CA GLY A 112 15.59 -3.42 -6.87
C GLY A 112 14.53 -2.96 -5.88
N ALA A 113 13.59 -3.84 -5.49
CA ALA A 113 12.66 -3.53 -4.40
C ALA A 113 13.41 -3.30 -3.08
N LEU A 114 14.36 -4.18 -2.71
CA LEU A 114 15.16 -4.01 -1.51
C LEU A 114 16.03 -2.74 -1.54
N ASP A 115 16.68 -2.46 -2.66
CA ASP A 115 17.49 -1.24 -2.84
C ASP A 115 16.64 0.00 -2.54
N LEU A 116 15.41 0.03 -3.04
CA LEU A 116 14.51 1.15 -2.84
C LEU A 116 14.02 1.29 -1.39
N LEU A 117 13.80 0.15 -0.70
CA LEU A 117 13.41 0.16 0.70
C LEU A 117 14.57 0.57 1.62
N ASP A 118 15.82 0.36 1.21
CA ASP A 118 17.02 0.76 1.95
C ASP A 118 17.20 2.30 1.92
N GLU A 119 16.50 3.00 1.01
CA GLU A 119 16.49 4.48 0.84
C GLU A 119 15.30 5.17 1.54
N LEU A 120 14.52 4.46 2.36
CA LEU A 120 13.40 5.06 3.11
C LEU A 120 13.90 5.92 4.27
N GLU A 121 13.20 7.02 4.53
CA GLU A 121 13.45 7.84 5.72
C GLU A 121 12.95 7.16 7.00
N ASP A 122 11.83 6.43 6.91
CA ASP A 122 11.30 5.54 7.93
C ASP A 122 11.57 4.06 7.57
N PRO A 123 12.63 3.45 8.13
CA PRO A 123 12.94 2.03 7.91
C PRO A 123 11.85 1.09 8.42
N CYS A 124 11.00 1.57 9.34
CA CYS A 124 9.95 0.80 10.00
C CYS A 124 8.57 1.00 9.36
N HIS A 125 8.50 1.62 8.18
CA HIS A 125 7.25 1.78 7.47
C HIS A 125 6.52 0.43 7.34
N PRO A 126 5.25 0.29 7.79
CA PRO A 126 4.61 -1.02 7.93
C PRO A 126 4.62 -1.88 6.66
N MET A 127 4.33 -1.27 5.52
CA MET A 127 4.37 -1.97 4.22
C MET A 127 5.80 -2.33 3.79
N ALA A 128 6.82 -1.57 4.18
CA ALA A 128 8.21 -1.93 3.90
C ALA A 128 8.60 -3.21 4.65
N LEU A 129 8.14 -3.35 5.89
CA LEU A 129 8.34 -4.56 6.70
C LEU A 129 7.69 -5.78 6.04
N GLU A 130 6.45 -5.65 5.56
CA GLU A 130 5.73 -6.72 4.84
C GLU A 130 6.46 -7.14 3.55
N ILE A 131 6.91 -6.18 2.74
CA ILE A 131 7.67 -6.47 1.51
C ILE A 131 8.99 -7.20 1.85
N ARG A 132 9.74 -6.72 2.85
CA ARG A 132 10.99 -7.36 3.29
C ARG A 132 10.74 -8.77 3.82
N ALA A 133 9.65 -8.97 4.56
CA ALA A 133 9.27 -10.29 5.06
C ALA A 133 8.93 -11.25 3.92
N ALA A 134 8.15 -10.81 2.93
CA ALA A 134 7.81 -11.61 1.75
C ALA A 134 9.04 -12.00 0.93
N ILE A 135 9.94 -11.05 0.65
CA ILE A 135 11.20 -11.31 -0.07
C ILE A 135 12.08 -12.27 0.73
N ARG A 136 12.17 -12.12 2.06
CA ARG A 136 12.95 -13.02 2.92
C ARG A 136 12.38 -14.44 2.91
N LYS A 137 11.06 -14.58 3.03
CA LYS A 137 10.35 -15.87 2.96
C LYS A 137 10.60 -16.55 1.62
N TRP A 138 10.48 -15.81 0.53
CA TRP A 138 10.80 -16.27 -0.82
C TRP A 138 12.26 -16.73 -0.95
N ALA A 139 13.22 -15.91 -0.51
CA ALA A 139 14.64 -16.22 -0.58
C ALA A 139 15.00 -17.50 0.20
N ASN A 140 14.33 -17.72 1.34
CA ASN A 140 14.46 -18.95 2.13
C ASN A 140 13.85 -20.18 1.45
N GLY A 141 12.97 -20.00 0.47
CA GLY A 141 12.44 -21.08 -0.38
C GLY A 141 13.36 -21.44 -1.56
N LEU A 142 14.39 -20.64 -1.85
CA LEU A 142 15.30 -20.91 -2.96
C LEU A 142 16.17 -22.15 -2.69
N ALA A 143 16.49 -22.87 -3.78
CA ALA A 143 17.49 -23.93 -3.78
C ALA A 143 18.83 -23.41 -3.25
N PHE A 144 19.60 -24.26 -2.57
CA PHE A 144 20.81 -23.88 -1.84
C PHE A 144 21.75 -22.94 -2.65
N TRP A 145 22.09 -23.33 -3.89
CA TRP A 145 22.95 -22.53 -4.76
C TRP A 145 22.34 -21.18 -5.15
N ARG A 146 21.02 -21.15 -5.41
CA ARG A 146 20.31 -19.91 -5.74
C ARG A 146 20.19 -18.98 -4.55
N ARG A 147 20.01 -19.53 -3.34
CA ARG A 147 20.03 -18.75 -2.10
C ARG A 147 21.40 -18.13 -1.86
N TRP A 148 22.47 -18.87 -2.13
CA TRP A 148 23.83 -18.36 -2.01
C TRP A 148 24.12 -17.24 -3.03
N ASP A 149 23.74 -17.46 -4.29
CA ASP A 149 23.87 -16.47 -5.36
C ASP A 149 23.07 -15.18 -5.06
N TRP A 150 21.82 -15.33 -4.61
CA TRP A 150 21.00 -14.22 -4.12
C TRP A 150 21.68 -13.46 -2.97
N LYS A 151 22.21 -14.19 -1.99
CA LYS A 151 22.80 -13.60 -0.78
C LYS A 151 24.08 -12.81 -1.08
N LEU A 152 24.90 -13.27 -2.03
CA LEU A 152 26.17 -12.61 -2.37
C LEU A 152 26.02 -11.55 -3.45
N ASN A 153 25.22 -11.83 -4.49
CA ASN A 153 25.20 -11.03 -5.71
C ASN A 153 23.88 -10.27 -5.92
N ARG A 154 22.84 -10.48 -5.08
CA ARG A 154 21.46 -9.99 -5.30
C ARG A 154 20.93 -10.30 -6.71
N ILE A 155 21.37 -11.41 -7.32
CA ILE A 155 20.94 -11.80 -8.66
C ILE A 155 19.52 -12.36 -8.59
N ASP A 156 18.59 -11.66 -9.25
CA ASP A 156 17.21 -12.09 -9.38
C ASP A 156 17.13 -13.34 -10.28
N PRO A 157 16.50 -14.45 -9.81
CA PRO A 157 16.24 -15.59 -10.66
C PRO A 157 15.36 -15.22 -11.87
N PRO A 158 15.56 -15.85 -13.03
CA PRO A 158 14.70 -15.59 -14.19
C PRO A 158 13.26 -15.95 -13.87
N ARG A 159 12.30 -15.08 -14.26
CA ARG A 159 10.86 -15.23 -13.96
C ARG A 159 10.59 -15.36 -12.46
N CYS A 160 11.33 -14.62 -11.65
CA CYS A 160 11.09 -14.53 -10.21
C CYS A 160 9.65 -14.12 -9.93
N SER A 161 9.01 -14.84 -9.01
CA SER A 161 7.70 -14.47 -8.45
C SER A 161 7.79 -14.63 -6.94
N VAL A 162 7.67 -13.50 -6.24
CA VAL A 162 7.67 -13.46 -4.78
C VAL A 162 6.24 -13.65 -4.30
N PRO A 163 5.90 -14.76 -3.61
CA PRO A 163 4.58 -14.91 -3.02
C PRO A 163 4.40 -13.92 -1.85
N PHE A 164 3.23 -13.28 -1.80
CA PHE A 164 2.83 -12.39 -0.72
C PHE A 164 1.33 -12.54 -0.43
N ASP A 165 0.93 -12.21 0.80
CA ASP A 165 -0.43 -12.37 1.33
C ASP A 165 -0.99 -11.05 1.91
N PHE A 166 -0.35 -9.92 1.60
CA PHE A 166 -0.79 -8.58 1.97
C PHE A 166 -1.39 -7.81 0.79
N THR A 167 -2.17 -6.76 1.08
CA THR A 167 -2.73 -5.88 0.06
C THR A 167 -1.65 -5.00 -0.57
N PRO A 168 -1.44 -5.03 -1.90
CA PRO A 168 -0.33 -4.33 -2.52
C PRO A 168 -0.55 -2.80 -2.53
N GLY A 169 0.48 -2.10 -2.05
CA GLY A 169 0.63 -0.66 -2.02
C GLY A 169 -0.36 0.10 -1.13
N VAL A 170 -0.01 1.37 -0.92
CA VAL A 170 -0.63 2.28 0.04
C VAL A 170 -1.06 3.54 -0.72
N PHE A 171 -2.31 3.95 -0.55
CA PHE A 171 -2.77 5.22 -1.11
C PHE A 171 -2.15 6.40 -0.36
N PRO A 172 -1.81 7.50 -1.05
CA PRO A 172 -1.27 8.72 -0.42
C PRO A 172 -2.33 9.50 0.40
N PHE A 173 -3.49 8.90 0.64
CA PHE A 173 -4.61 9.46 1.38
C PHE A 173 -5.35 8.34 2.10
N GLU A 174 -6.05 8.71 3.16
CA GLU A 174 -6.90 7.77 3.88
C GLU A 174 -8.08 7.35 3.01
N VAL A 175 -8.22 6.04 2.82
CA VAL A 175 -9.42 5.44 2.26
C VAL A 175 -10.33 5.10 3.44
N PRO A 176 -11.53 5.69 3.56
CA PRO A 176 -12.42 5.35 4.66
C PRO A 176 -12.72 3.85 4.58
N ARG A 177 -12.38 3.10 5.63
CA ARG A 177 -12.78 1.69 5.71
C ARG A 177 -14.29 1.66 5.78
N MET A 178 -14.96 0.83 4.97
CA MET A 178 -16.35 0.52 5.26
C MET A 178 -16.36 -0.06 6.67
N ALA A 179 -17.03 0.62 7.60
CA ALA A 179 -17.03 0.24 9.00
C ALA A 179 -17.24 -1.28 9.11
N ASP A 180 -16.26 -1.97 9.70
CA ASP A 180 -16.44 -3.37 10.05
C ASP A 180 -17.76 -3.44 10.81
N LYS A 181 -18.70 -4.25 10.32
CA LYS A 181 -19.83 -4.64 11.18
C LYS A 181 -19.18 -5.15 12.47
N PRO A 182 -19.60 -4.66 13.65
CA PRO A 182 -18.96 -5.03 14.90
C PRO A 182 -18.90 -6.56 14.95
N VAL A 183 -17.69 -7.09 14.90
CA VAL A 183 -17.45 -8.51 15.16
C VAL A 183 -17.99 -8.70 16.56
N THR A 184 -19.14 -9.37 16.65
CA THR A 184 -19.70 -9.76 17.93
C THR A 184 -18.83 -10.91 18.42
N THR A 185 -17.65 -10.59 18.95
CA THR A 185 -16.83 -11.57 19.66
C THR A 185 -17.62 -11.96 20.91
N PRO A 186 -17.96 -13.24 21.11
CA PRO A 186 -18.46 -13.68 22.40
C PRO A 186 -17.36 -13.40 23.43
N VAL A 187 -17.68 -12.55 24.41
CA VAL A 187 -16.85 -12.31 25.59
C VAL A 187 -16.67 -13.64 26.30
N THR A 188 -15.52 -14.27 26.07
CA THR A 188 -15.03 -15.35 26.91
C THR A 188 -13.94 -14.72 27.75
N SER A 189 -14.32 -14.32 28.96
CA SER A 189 -13.37 -13.96 30.00
C SER A 189 -12.53 -15.20 30.27
N ASP A 190 -11.22 -15.13 30.06
CA ASP A 190 -10.26 -15.89 30.86
C ASP A 190 -8.84 -15.31 30.77
N THR A 191 -8.37 -14.90 31.94
CA THR A 191 -7.04 -15.09 32.55
C THR A 191 -5.77 -14.52 31.87
N ILE A 192 -5.22 -13.55 32.63
CA ILE A 192 -3.86 -12.98 32.72
C ILE A 192 -2.72 -13.96 32.38
N GLU A 193 -1.78 -13.54 31.51
CA GLU A 193 -0.35 -13.80 31.73
C GLU A 193 0.54 -12.75 31.04
N THR A 194 1.44 -12.16 31.84
CA THR A 194 2.49 -11.19 31.50
C THR A 194 3.61 -11.83 30.67
N ALA A 195 4.06 -11.15 29.60
CA ALA A 195 5.42 -11.33 29.11
C ALA A 195 5.97 -10.04 28.48
N ASP A 196 7.15 -9.71 28.96
CA ASP A 196 8.03 -8.61 28.62
C ASP A 196 8.74 -8.87 27.27
N SER A 197 8.90 -7.84 26.43
CA SER A 197 9.87 -7.87 25.33
C SER A 197 10.16 -6.48 24.77
N THR A 198 11.37 -6.03 25.09
CA THR A 198 12.15 -5.03 24.36
C THR A 198 12.37 -5.49 22.92
N VAL A 199 11.91 -4.70 21.95
CA VAL A 199 12.25 -4.87 20.53
C VAL A 199 13.16 -3.72 20.12
N ALA A 200 14.40 -4.05 19.75
CA ALA A 200 15.23 -3.20 18.91
C ALA A 200 15.02 -3.65 17.45
N CYS A 201 14.83 -2.65 16.57
CA CYS A 201 14.61 -2.82 15.14
C CYS A 201 15.85 -3.36 14.42
#